data_AF-A0A1Q6F9A7-F1
#
_entry.id   AF-A0A1Q6F9A7-F1
#
_cell.length_a   1.000
_cell.length_b   1.000
_cell.length_c   1.000
_cell.angle_alpha   90.00
_cell.angle_beta   90.00
_cell.angle_gamma   90.00
#
_symmetry.space_group_name_H-M   'P 1'
#
loop_
_entity.id
_entity.type
_entity.pdbx_description
1 polymer ?
#
loop_
_entity_poly.entity_id
_entity_poly.type
_entity_poly.pdbx_seq_one_letter_code
_entity_poly.pdbx_strand_id
1 'polypeptide(L)'
;MERIRQEAERFRRHDEAVARSSEEFRRSLRVGDILYSSWGWEQTNIDFYQVIAIRGSAVDLRQLDQRTTEDGYMCGTTVPLPDVFKGKTHTHRLSKNYIRIDSYRTAWKWDGQPLRCSWYA
;
A
#
# COMPACT_ATOMS: atom_id res chain seq x y z
N MET A 1 -24.48 25.06 21.29
CA MET A 1 -23.45 25.87 20.59
C MET A 1 -22.03 25.36 20.83
N GLU A 2 -21.68 24.92 22.05
CA GLU A 2 -20.31 24.48 22.38
C GLU A 2 -19.89 23.13 21.75
N ARG A 3 -20.81 22.15 21.68
CA ARG A 3 -20.56 20.86 21.00
C ARG A 3 -20.22 21.02 19.50
N ILE A 4 -20.89 21.94 18.80
CA ILE A 4 -20.64 22.21 17.37
C ILE A 4 -19.24 22.79 17.15
N ARG A 5 -18.75 23.65 18.06
CA ARG A 5 -17.38 24.21 17.99
C ARG A 5 -16.32 23.14 18.27
N GLN A 6 -16.55 22.30 19.28
CA GLN A 6 -15.66 21.18 19.61
C GLN A 6 -15.56 20.17 18.47
N GLU A 7 -16.69 19.84 17.83
CA GLU A 7 -16.72 18.96 16.65
C GLU A 7 -15.96 19.59 15.48
N ALA A 8 -16.22 20.87 15.15
CA ALA A 8 -15.52 21.57 14.08
C ALA A 8 -14.00 21.67 14.30
N GLU A 9 -13.54 21.86 15.54
CA GLU A 9 -12.12 21.79 15.89
C GLU A 9 -11.53 20.39 15.72
N ARG A 10 -12.27 19.35 16.10
CA ARG A 10 -11.84 17.96 15.92
C ARG A 10 -11.70 17.60 14.44
N PHE A 11 -12.67 18.00 13.61
CA PHE A 11 -12.59 17.79 12.16
C PHE A 11 -11.39 18.50 11.55
N ARG A 12 -11.14 19.77 11.88
CA ARG A 12 -9.97 20.51 11.39
C ARG A 12 -8.65 19.85 11.77
N ARG A 13 -8.48 19.45 13.04
CA ARG A 13 -7.26 18.74 13.49
C ARG A 13 -7.05 17.42 12.77
N HIS A 14 -8.14 16.67 12.53
CA HIS A 14 -8.09 15.43 11.77
C HIS A 14 -7.65 15.69 10.32
N ASP A 15 -8.24 16.66 9.65
CA ASP A 15 -7.90 16.99 8.26
C ASP A 15 -6.46 17.47 8.11
N GLU A 16 -5.98 18.31 9.04
CA GLU A 16 -4.58 18.74 9.09
C GLU A 16 -3.61 17.58 9.31
N ALA A 17 -3.95 16.63 10.19
CA ALA A 17 -3.13 15.44 10.43
C ALA A 17 -3.08 14.52 9.19
N VAL A 18 -4.22 14.32 8.52
CA VAL A 18 -4.30 13.55 7.27
C VAL A 18 -3.50 14.23 6.15
N ALA A 19 -3.64 15.55 6.01
CA ALA A 19 -2.89 16.32 5.03
C ALA A 19 -1.38 16.17 5.25
N ARG A 20 -0.90 16.38 6.49
CA ARG A 20 0.51 16.23 6.87
C ARG A 20 1.03 14.82 6.57
N SER A 21 0.32 13.79 7.01
CA SER A 21 0.72 12.41 6.77
C SER A 21 0.74 12.05 5.28
N SER A 22 -0.21 12.58 4.50
CA SER A 22 -0.23 12.39 3.04
C SER A 22 0.93 13.10 2.34
N GLU A 23 1.34 14.27 2.82
CA GLU A 23 2.49 15.00 2.27
C GLU A 23 3.80 14.31 2.59
N GLU A 24 3.96 13.82 3.82
CA GLU A 24 5.12 13.01 4.23
C GLU A 24 5.24 11.75 3.38
N PHE A 25 4.12 11.05 3.16
CA PHE A 25 4.10 9.88 2.28
C PHE A 25 4.48 10.22 0.82
N ARG A 26 3.91 11.30 0.26
CA ARG A 26 4.30 11.76 -1.08
C ARG A 26 5.79 12.12 -1.16
N ARG A 27 6.32 12.76 -0.11
CA ARG A 27 7.73 13.16 -0.03
C ARG A 27 8.67 11.99 0.21
N SER A 28 8.22 10.88 0.77
CA SER A 28 9.05 9.68 0.99
C SER A 28 9.04 8.70 -0.19
N LEU A 29 8.06 8.81 -1.08
CA LEU A 29 7.91 7.93 -2.24
C LEU A 29 8.88 8.27 -3.37
N ARG A 30 9.52 7.27 -3.96
CA ARG A 30 10.48 7.37 -5.06
C ARG A 30 10.17 6.35 -6.14
N VAL A 31 10.61 6.62 -7.37
CA VAL A 31 10.62 5.61 -8.44
C VAL A 31 11.53 4.46 -8.00
N GLY A 32 11.05 3.23 -8.18
CA GLY A 32 11.69 2.01 -7.68
C GLY A 32 11.26 1.57 -6.29
N ASP A 33 10.56 2.42 -5.51
CA ASP A 33 9.99 1.98 -4.24
C ASP A 33 8.98 0.85 -4.47
N ILE A 34 8.94 -0.08 -3.53
CA ILE A 34 7.99 -1.18 -3.53
C ILE A 34 6.88 -0.89 -2.53
N LEU A 35 5.66 -1.17 -2.95
CA LEU A 35 4.47 -1.17 -2.14
C LEU A 35 3.94 -2.60 -2.03
N TYR A 36 3.26 -2.90 -0.94
CA TYR A 36 2.58 -4.19 -0.76
C TYR A 36 1.13 -3.98 -0.36
N SER A 37 0.26 -4.90 -0.75
CA SER A 37 -1.11 -5.02 -0.27
C SER A 37 -1.29 -6.39 0.37
N SER A 38 -1.87 -6.42 1.57
CA SER A 38 -2.29 -7.65 2.24
C SER A 38 -3.81 -7.70 2.26
N TRP A 39 -4.37 -8.79 1.75
CA TRP A 39 -5.81 -8.95 1.59
C TRP A 39 -6.20 -10.43 1.65
N GLY A 40 -7.50 -10.68 1.80
CA GLY A 40 -8.05 -12.01 1.91
C GLY A 40 -8.99 -12.10 3.09
N TRP A 41 -9.84 -13.12 3.08
CA TRP A 41 -10.85 -13.31 4.13
C TRP A 41 -10.34 -14.33 5.15
N GLU A 42 -10.17 -15.59 4.73
CA GLU A 42 -9.61 -16.69 5.52
C GLU A 42 -8.14 -16.99 5.19
N GLN A 43 -7.59 -16.28 4.21
CA GLN A 43 -6.20 -16.38 3.75
C GLN A 43 -5.54 -15.01 3.78
N THR A 44 -4.21 -15.01 3.78
CA THR A 44 -3.41 -13.80 3.63
C THR A 44 -2.70 -13.83 2.29
N ASN A 45 -3.30 -13.16 1.31
CA ASN A 45 -2.69 -12.90 0.01
C ASN A 45 -1.87 -11.61 0.07
N ILE A 46 -0.66 -11.67 -0.46
CA ILE A 46 0.21 -10.52 -0.59
C ILE A 46 0.40 -10.23 -2.08
N ASP A 47 0.17 -8.97 -2.45
CA ASP A 47 0.51 -8.44 -3.77
C ASP A 47 1.57 -7.34 -3.62
N PHE A 48 2.63 -7.41 -4.41
CA PHE A 48 3.65 -6.37 -4.49
C PHE A 48 3.51 -5.50 -5.74
N TYR A 49 3.89 -4.24 -5.63
CA TYR A 49 3.86 -3.25 -6.71
C TYR A 49 5.11 -2.39 -6.68
N GLN A 50 5.71 -2.10 -7.83
CA GLN A 50 6.82 -1.17 -7.93
C GLN A 50 6.33 0.17 -8.50
N VAL A 51 6.86 1.26 -7.95
CA VAL A 51 6.64 2.61 -8.47
C VAL A 51 7.44 2.79 -9.75
N ILE A 52 6.76 2.94 -10.88
CA ILE A 52 7.38 3.12 -12.20
C ILE A 52 7.58 4.60 -12.51
N ALA A 53 6.62 5.44 -12.12
CA ALA A 53 6.69 6.88 -12.33
C ALA A 53 5.86 7.63 -11.28
N ILE A 54 6.26 8.85 -10.96
CA ILE A 54 5.52 9.77 -10.10
C ILE A 54 5.23 11.03 -10.91
N ARG A 55 3.95 11.40 -11.03
CA ARG A 55 3.49 12.59 -11.77
C ARG A 55 2.64 13.46 -10.87
N GLY A 56 3.29 14.28 -10.06
CA GLY A 56 2.64 15.18 -9.10
C GLY A 56 1.85 14.40 -8.05
N SER A 57 0.51 14.41 -8.15
CA SER A 57 -0.39 13.68 -7.24
C SER A 57 -0.79 12.30 -7.75
N ALA A 58 -0.26 11.85 -8.88
CA ALA A 58 -0.49 10.52 -9.43
C ALA A 58 0.80 9.70 -9.42
N VAL A 59 0.66 8.38 -9.31
CA VAL A 59 1.75 7.42 -9.34
C VAL A 59 1.38 6.23 -10.21
N ASP A 60 2.31 5.83 -11.06
CA ASP A 60 2.20 4.62 -11.86
C ASP A 60 2.80 3.46 -11.09
N LEU A 61 1.98 2.45 -10.86
CA LEU A 61 2.36 1.21 -10.22
C LEU A 61 2.30 0.06 -11.23
N ARG A 62 3.25 -0.85 -11.12
CA ARG A 62 3.20 -2.13 -11.82
C ARG A 62 3.38 -3.26 -10.85
N GLN A 63 2.52 -4.26 -10.96
CA GLN A 63 2.54 -5.39 -10.05
C GLN A 63 3.82 -6.20 -10.28
N LEU A 64 4.40 -6.71 -9.20
CA LEU A 64 5.60 -7.54 -9.23
C LEU A 64 5.25 -9.02 -9.09
N ASP A 65 6.12 -9.85 -9.64
CA ASP A 65 6.24 -11.24 -9.24
C ASP A 65 6.89 -11.35 -7.85
N GLN A 66 6.75 -12.51 -7.24
CA GLN A 66 7.19 -12.72 -5.86
C GLN A 66 7.71 -14.13 -5.66
N ARG A 67 8.64 -14.28 -4.72
CA ARG A 67 9.12 -15.58 -4.29
C ARG A 67 8.52 -15.90 -2.93
N THR A 68 7.75 -16.97 -2.89
CA THR A 68 7.19 -17.50 -1.65
C THR A 68 8.02 -18.68 -1.16
N THR A 69 8.34 -18.67 0.13
CA THR A 69 8.96 -19.79 0.85
C THR A 69 7.92 -20.34 1.81
N GLU A 70 7.55 -21.60 1.64
CA GLU A 70 6.70 -22.32 2.59
C GLU A 70 7.50 -22.61 3.86
N ASP A 71 6.93 -22.27 5.01
CA ASP A 71 7.58 -22.45 6.33
C ASP A 71 6.63 -23.05 7.39
N GLY A 72 5.46 -23.51 6.97
CA GLY A 72 4.48 -24.19 7.80
C GLY A 72 3.31 -24.72 7.00
N TYR A 73 2.37 -25.38 7.67
CA TYR A 73 1.19 -25.95 7.00
C TYR A 73 0.35 -24.84 6.39
N MET A 74 0.26 -24.84 5.06
CA MET A 74 -0.55 -23.87 4.28
C MET A 74 -0.16 -22.41 4.55
N CYS A 75 1.10 -22.15 4.88
CA CYS A 75 1.59 -20.80 5.10
C CYS A 75 3.08 -20.66 4.79
N GLY A 76 3.49 -19.41 4.64
CA GLY A 76 4.86 -19.09 4.32
C GLY A 76 5.18 -17.61 4.49
N THR A 77 6.34 -17.24 3.96
CA THR A 77 6.76 -15.86 3.78
C THR A 77 6.96 -15.57 2.30
N THR A 78 6.71 -14.34 1.89
CA THR A 78 6.88 -13.91 0.51
C THR A 78 7.64 -12.59 0.44
N VAL A 79 8.46 -12.48 -0.60
CA VAL A 79 9.27 -11.31 -0.91
C VAL A 79 9.06 -10.93 -2.37
N PRO A 80 9.05 -9.63 -2.71
CA PRO A 80 8.95 -9.19 -4.09
C PRO A 80 10.21 -9.58 -4.86
N LEU A 81 10.06 -9.76 -6.17
CA LEU A 81 11.17 -9.81 -7.11
C LEU A 81 11.22 -8.45 -7.84
N PRO A 82 12.14 -7.54 -7.45
CA PRO A 82 12.25 -6.22 -8.09
C PRO A 82 12.45 -6.35 -9.59
N ASP A 83 11.82 -5.46 -10.36
CA ASP A 83 11.86 -5.40 -11.82
C ASP A 83 11.30 -6.63 -12.58
N VAL A 84 10.82 -7.65 -11.86
CA VAL A 84 10.11 -8.79 -12.45
C VAL A 84 8.62 -8.47 -12.47
N PHE A 85 8.17 -7.82 -13.53
CA PHE A 85 6.80 -7.31 -13.61
C PHE A 85 5.77 -8.34 -14.08
N LYS A 86 4.59 -8.32 -13.46
CA LYS A 86 3.39 -9.01 -13.94
C LYS A 86 2.30 -8.03 -14.34
N GLY A 87 1.59 -8.35 -15.42
CA GLY A 87 0.47 -7.54 -15.90
C GLY A 87 0.85 -6.14 -16.41
N LYS A 88 -0.14 -5.26 -16.40
CA LYS A 88 -0.08 -3.90 -16.95
C LYS A 88 0.23 -2.87 -15.85
N THR A 89 0.61 -1.67 -16.29
CA THR A 89 0.80 -0.53 -15.38
C THR A 89 -0.55 0.12 -15.09
N HIS A 90 -0.74 0.52 -13.83
CA HIS A 90 -1.96 1.17 -13.34
C HIS A 90 -1.60 2.48 -12.64
N THR A 91 -2.36 3.53 -12.93
CA THR A 91 -2.15 4.85 -12.33
C THR A 91 -3.09 5.05 -11.15
N HIS A 92 -2.55 5.45 -10.00
CA HIS A 92 -3.30 5.71 -8.77
C HIS A 92 -3.05 7.12 -8.26
N ARG A 93 -4.04 7.69 -7.57
CA ARG A 93 -3.92 9.00 -6.94
C ARG A 93 -3.33 8.86 -5.53
N LEU A 94 -2.30 9.66 -5.26
CA LEU A 94 -1.76 9.88 -3.93
C LEU A 94 -2.67 10.90 -3.24
N SER A 95 -3.58 10.43 -2.37
CA SER A 95 -4.46 11.29 -1.57
C SER A 95 -4.26 11.13 -0.06
N LYS A 96 -3.73 9.98 0.37
CA LYS A 96 -3.55 9.60 1.76
C LYS A 96 -2.12 9.09 1.97
N ASN A 97 -1.84 8.57 3.15
CA ASN A 97 -0.60 7.87 3.50
C ASN A 97 -0.55 6.41 3.02
N TYR A 98 -1.46 6.04 2.12
CA TYR A 98 -1.55 4.74 1.45
C TYR A 98 -2.11 4.92 0.05
N ILE A 99 -1.99 3.89 -0.77
CA ILE A 99 -2.53 3.87 -2.13
C ILE A 99 -3.68 2.88 -2.21
N ARG A 100 -4.86 3.34 -2.62
CA ARG A 100 -6.00 2.46 -2.88
C ARG A 100 -5.83 1.83 -4.26
N ILE A 101 -5.68 0.51 -4.30
CA ILE A 101 -5.56 -0.25 -5.55
C ILE A 101 -6.96 -0.47 -6.14
N ASP A 102 -7.89 -0.98 -5.33
CA ASP A 102 -9.30 -1.14 -5.70
C ASP A 102 -10.22 -1.07 -4.47
N SER A 103 -11.42 -1.66 -4.55
CA SER A 103 -12.40 -1.62 -3.47
C SER A 103 -11.97 -2.38 -2.21
N TYR A 104 -11.09 -3.37 -2.32
CA TYR A 104 -10.69 -4.27 -1.23
C TYR A 104 -9.18 -4.29 -0.97
N ARG A 105 -8.36 -3.79 -1.90
CA ARG A 105 -6.90 -3.71 -1.75
C ARG A 105 -6.42 -2.29 -1.50
N THR A 106 -5.69 -2.13 -0.40
CA THR A 106 -4.92 -0.93 -0.07
C THR A 106 -3.45 -1.31 0.04
N ALA A 107 -2.58 -0.47 -0.49
CA ALA A 107 -1.14 -0.70 -0.55
C ALA A 107 -0.38 0.31 0.32
N TRP A 108 0.64 -0.18 1.02
CA TRP A 108 1.55 0.58 1.87
C TRP A 108 2.98 0.41 1.40
N LYS A 109 3.87 1.34 1.78
CA LYS A 109 5.29 1.24 1.46
C LYS A 109 5.89 0.02 2.15
N TRP A 110 6.55 -0.82 1.38
CA TRP A 110 7.25 -1.99 1.89
C TRP A 110 8.55 -1.57 2.57
N ASP A 111 8.86 -2.23 3.69
CA ASP A 111 10.02 -1.92 4.54
C ASP A 111 11.24 -2.81 4.27
N GLY A 112 11.12 -3.74 3.31
CA GLY A 112 12.18 -4.68 2.95
C GLY A 112 12.12 -6.02 3.67
N GLN A 113 11.18 -6.22 4.60
CA GLN A 113 11.05 -7.47 5.35
C GLN A 113 10.10 -8.46 4.67
N PRO A 114 10.37 -9.78 4.74
CA PRO A 114 9.43 -10.79 4.25
C PRO A 114 8.05 -10.66 4.90
N LEU A 115 6.99 -10.81 4.11
CA LEU A 115 5.60 -10.73 4.58
C LEU A 115 5.00 -12.13 4.72
N ARG A 116 4.23 -12.36 5.78
CA ARG A 116 3.50 -13.62 5.98
C ARG A 116 2.37 -13.75 4.97
N CYS A 117 2.21 -14.95 4.41
CA CYS A 117 1.10 -15.33 3.56
C CYS A 117 0.55 -16.70 3.97
N SER A 118 -0.71 -16.97 3.64
CA SER A 118 -1.37 -18.26 3.91
C SER A 118 -2.29 -18.66 2.77
N TRP A 119 -2.44 -19.96 2.56
CA TRP A 119 -3.31 -20.54 1.54
C TRP A 119 -4.21 -21.66 2.07
N TYR A 120 -5.02 -22.28 1.20
CA TYR A 120 -5.78 -23.49 1.54
C TYR A 120 -5.04 -24.77 1.11
N ALA A 121 -5.29 -25.86 1.85
CA ALA A 121 -5.78 -27.14 1.32
C ALA A 121 -5.38 -27.56 -0.10
#